data_AF-A0A4Q0NWT7-F1
#
_entry.id   AF-A0A4Q0NWT7-F1
#
_cell.length_a   1.000
_cell.length_b   1.000
_cell.length_c   1.000
_cell.angle_alpha   90.00
_cell.angle_beta   90.00
_cell.angle_gamma   90.00
#
_symmetry.space_group_name_H-M   'P 1'
#
loop_
_entity.id
_entity.type
_entity.pdbx_description
1 polymer ?
#
loop_
_entity_poly.entity_id
_entity_poly.type
_entity_poly.pdbx_seq_one_letter_code
_entity_poly.pdbx_strand_id
1 'polypeptide(L)'
;MRLSEKDRKFIKDWQVKRASKVSFFLGVILQIVLLTVTYKLVLTFIFKEIFDLYIFLEFAIFGLVLGLVMAFLKYRMNEKRYKRLKSGK
;
A
#
# COMPACT_ATOMS: atom_id res chain seq x y z
N MET A 1 -8.88 29.89 2.99
CA MET A 1 -8.92 29.29 1.63
C MET A 1 -10.07 28.28 1.55
N ARG A 2 -10.93 28.32 0.52
CA ARG A 2 -11.97 27.29 0.33
C ARG A 2 -11.29 25.98 -0.08
N LEU A 3 -11.36 24.97 0.77
CA LEU A 3 -10.93 23.59 0.44
C LEU A 3 -11.63 23.11 -0.85
N SER A 4 -10.85 22.62 -1.81
CA SER A 4 -11.36 21.96 -3.02
C SER A 4 -12.20 20.72 -2.66
N GLU A 5 -13.18 20.37 -3.50
CA GLU A 5 -14.00 19.16 -3.31
C GLU A 5 -13.16 17.88 -3.19
N LYS A 6 -12.04 17.81 -3.93
CA LYS A 6 -11.08 16.69 -3.85
C LYS A 6 -10.45 16.56 -2.46
N ASP A 7 -10.09 17.67 -1.83
CA ASP A 7 -9.49 17.67 -0.49
C ASP A 7 -10.53 17.36 0.59
N ARG A 8 -11.78 17.82 0.43
CA ARG A 8 -12.88 17.44 1.33
C ARG A 8 -13.16 15.93 1.28
N LYS A 9 -13.17 15.35 0.08
CA LYS A 9 -13.32 13.91 -0.10
C LYS A 9 -12.15 13.14 0.54
N PHE A 10 -10.92 13.58 0.31
CA PHE A 10 -9.73 13.02 0.97
C PHE A 10 -9.83 13.03 2.50
N ILE A 11 -10.26 14.16 3.10
CA ILE A 11 -10.40 14.28 4.57
C ILE A 11 -11.40 13.25 5.11
N LYS A 12 -12.58 13.12 4.47
CA LYS A 12 -13.61 12.15 4.86
C LYS A 12 -13.11 10.71 4.71
N ASP A 13 -12.56 10.37 3.55
CA ASP A 13 -12.05 9.02 3.26
C ASP A 13 -10.89 8.65 4.18
N TRP A 14 -9.99 9.59 4.45
CA TRP A 14 -8.86 9.38 5.35
C TRP A 14 -9.31 9.24 6.80
N GLN A 15 -10.31 9.99 7.28
CA GLN A 15 -10.85 9.80 8.62
C GLN A 15 -11.37 8.38 8.84
N VAL A 16 -12.10 7.82 7.87
CA VAL A 16 -12.61 6.44 7.93
C VAL A 16 -11.46 5.43 7.91
N LYS A 17 -10.50 5.59 6.99
CA LYS A 17 -9.34 4.68 6.88
C LYS A 17 -8.39 4.74 8.07
N ARG A 18 -8.27 5.91 8.73
CA ARG A 18 -7.45 6.10 9.93
C ARG A 18 -8.07 5.45 11.16
N ALA A 19 -9.41 5.38 11.24
CA ALA A 19 -10.10 4.71 12.33
C ALA A 19 -9.79 3.20 12.33
N SER A 20 -9.72 2.59 11.13
CA SER A 20 -9.27 1.20 10.98
C SER A 20 -7.84 1.10 10.45
N LYS A 21 -6.86 1.47 11.30
CA LYS A 21 -5.43 1.37 10.94
C LYS A 21 -5.05 -0.04 10.49
N VAL A 22 -5.52 -1.06 11.20
CA VAL A 22 -5.20 -2.47 10.89
C VAL A 22 -5.68 -2.85 9.49
N SER A 23 -6.93 -2.52 9.12
CA SER A 23 -7.43 -2.80 7.76
C SER A 23 -6.70 -2.01 6.68
N PHE A 24 -6.26 -0.78 6.96
CA PHE A 24 -5.46 0.00 6.01
C PHE A 24 -4.09 -0.65 5.76
N PHE A 25 -3.38 -1.02 6.82
CA PHE A 25 -2.06 -1.64 6.71
C PHE A 25 -2.15 -3.00 6.00
N LEU A 26 -3.09 -3.86 6.42
CA LEU A 26 -3.34 -5.15 5.78
C LEU A 26 -3.68 -4.99 4.30
N GLY A 27 -4.54 -4.03 3.95
CA GLY A 27 -4.90 -3.78 2.56
C GLY A 27 -3.70 -3.38 1.70
N VAL A 28 -2.80 -2.54 2.21
CA VAL A 28 -1.58 -2.16 1.47
C VAL A 28 -0.59 -3.31 1.37
N ILE A 29 -0.38 -4.06 2.45
CA ILE A 29 0.50 -5.23 2.46
C ILE A 29 0.00 -6.27 1.47
N LEU A 30 -1.29 -6.60 1.50
CA LEU A 30 -1.92 -7.57 0.60
C LEU A 30 -1.76 -7.15 -0.87
N GLN A 31 -1.98 -5.86 -1.18
CA GLN A 31 -1.78 -5.34 -2.54
C GLN A 31 -0.36 -5.54 -3.03
N ILE A 32 0.64 -5.29 -2.17
CA ILE A 32 2.05 -5.42 -2.55
C ILE A 32 2.43 -6.89 -2.71
N VAL A 33 2.01 -7.76 -1.79
CA VAL A 33 2.24 -9.22 -1.91
C VAL A 33 1.63 -9.76 -3.20
N LEU A 34 0.37 -9.40 -3.50
CA LEU A 34 -0.28 -9.81 -4.75
C LEU A 34 0.47 -9.31 -5.98
N LEU A 35 0.94 -8.06 -5.97
CA LEU A 35 1.73 -7.50 -7.07
C LEU A 35 3.03 -8.28 -7.27
N THR A 36 3.74 -8.61 -6.19
CA THR A 36 5.00 -9.36 -6.24
C THR A 36 4.80 -10.79 -6.74
N VAL A 37 3.76 -11.48 -6.25
CA VAL A 37 3.38 -12.82 -6.72
C VAL A 37 3.02 -12.80 -8.21
N THR A 38 2.18 -11.84 -8.62
CA THR A 38 1.79 -11.68 -10.02
C THR A 38 3.00 -11.41 -10.91
N TYR A 39 3.90 -10.54 -10.48
CA TYR A 39 5.14 -10.25 -11.19
C TYR A 39 5.99 -11.49 -11.41
N LYS A 40 6.21 -12.32 -10.36
CA LYS A 40 6.99 -13.55 -10.50
C LYS A 40 6.31 -14.56 -11.43
N LEU A 41 4.99 -14.73 -11.32
CA LEU A 41 4.23 -15.61 -12.22
C LEU A 41 4.36 -15.20 -13.70
N VAL A 42 4.25 -13.90 -13.99
CA VAL A 42 4.41 -13.37 -15.35
C VAL A 42 5.83 -13.60 -15.87
N LEU A 43 6.86 -13.36 -15.04
CA LEU A 43 8.24 -13.65 -15.42
C LEU A 43 8.46 -15.13 -15.70
N THR A 44 8.01 -16.01 -14.81
CA THR A 44 8.15 -17.47 -15.00
C THR A 44 7.46 -17.92 -16.29
N PHE A 45 6.30 -17.36 -16.62
CA PHE A 45 5.60 -17.65 -17.89
C PHE A 45 6.39 -17.16 -19.12
N ILE A 46 6.91 -15.93 -19.10
CA ILE A 46 7.64 -15.33 -20.23
C ILE A 46 8.98 -16.03 -20.47
N PHE A 47 9.74 -16.26 -19.39
CA PHE A 47 11.10 -16.79 -19.47
C PHE A 47 11.16 -18.33 -19.48
N LYS A 48 10.00 -19.01 -19.41
CA LYS A 48 9.90 -20.48 -19.29
C LYS A 48 10.80 -21.06 -18.20
N GLU A 49 11.03 -20.30 -17.13
CA GLU A 49 11.80 -20.75 -15.98
C GLU A 49 11.06 -21.88 -15.26
N ILE A 50 11.81 -22.83 -14.70
CA ILE A 50 11.24 -23.80 -13.77
C ILE A 50 10.75 -23.02 -12.55
N PHE A 51 9.49 -23.25 -12.16
CA PHE A 51 8.93 -22.64 -10.96
C PHE A 51 9.64 -23.23 -9.72
N ASP A 52 10.56 -22.46 -9.15
CA ASP A 52 11.24 -22.79 -7.91
C ASP A 52 10.47 -22.22 -6.72
N LEU A 53 9.98 -23.12 -5.86
CA LEU A 53 9.24 -22.79 -4.64
C LEU A 53 10.08 -21.93 -3.69
N TYR A 54 11.40 -22.16 -3.61
CA TYR A 54 12.28 -21.44 -2.70
C TYR A 54 12.40 -19.96 -3.11
N ILE A 55 12.65 -19.72 -4.40
CA ILE A 55 12.68 -18.36 -4.98
C ILE A 55 11.32 -17.67 -4.82
N PHE A 56 10.22 -18.40 -5.01
CA PHE A 56 8.89 -17.85 -4.81
C PHE A 56 8.66 -17.39 -3.35
N LEU A 57 9.12 -18.18 -2.38
CA LEU A 57 9.00 -17.86 -0.95
C LEU A 57 9.84 -16.62 -0.60
N GLU A 58 11.07 -16.51 -1.11
CA GLU A 58 11.92 -15.34 -0.92
C GLU A 58 11.25 -14.06 -1.46
N PHE A 59 10.68 -14.13 -2.67
CA PHE A 59 9.93 -13.01 -3.24
C PHE A 59 8.68 -12.65 -2.43
N ALA A 60 7.96 -13.62 -1.88
CA ALA A 60 6.81 -13.36 -1.02
C ALA A 60 7.21 -12.68 0.29
N ILE A 61 8.29 -13.13 0.94
CA ILE A 61 8.84 -12.50 2.16
C ILE A 61 9.33 -11.08 1.85
N PHE A 62 10.03 -10.89 0.74
CA PHE A 62 10.45 -9.58 0.28
C PHE A 62 9.25 -8.65 0.06
N GLY A 63 8.20 -9.15 -0.61
CA GLY A 63 6.93 -8.45 -0.81
C GLY A 63 6.24 -8.07 0.49
N LEU A 64 6.27 -8.93 1.51
CA LEU A 64 5.73 -8.63 2.85
C LEU A 64 6.49 -7.50 3.54
N VAL A 65 7.83 -7.55 3.53
CA VAL A 65 8.67 -6.50 4.13
C VAL A 65 8.45 -5.16 3.41
N LEU A 66 8.47 -5.18 2.07
CA LEU A 66 8.18 -4.00 1.26
C LEU A 66 6.75 -3.48 1.52
N GLY A 67 5.80 -4.40 1.67
CA GLY A 67 4.41 -4.15 2.04
C GLY A 67 4.28 -3.34 3.33
N LEU A 68 4.97 -3.77 4.38
CA LEU A 68 5.00 -3.11 5.68
C LEU A 68 5.60 -1.71 5.60
N VAL A 69 6.74 -1.56 4.92
CA VAL A 69 7.42 -0.27 4.75
C VAL A 69 6.52 0.71 3.97
N MET A 70 5.93 0.26 2.87
CA MET A 70 5.05 1.08 2.05
C MET A 70 3.75 1.45 2.76
N ALA A 71 3.16 0.53 3.53
CA ALA A 71 2.00 0.81 4.36
C ALA A 71 2.31 1.91 5.39
N PHE A 72 3.47 1.83 6.04
CA PHE A 72 3.93 2.84 7.00
C PHE A 72 4.17 4.20 6.34
N LEU A 73 4.89 4.23 5.21
CA LEU A 73 5.16 5.47 4.46
C LEU A 73 3.86 6.11 3.98
N LYS A 74 2.95 5.32 3.38
CA LYS A 74 1.66 5.80 2.88
C LYS A 74 0.79 6.34 4.02
N TYR A 75 0.79 5.66 5.17
CA TYR A 75 0.13 6.17 6.37
C TYR A 75 0.69 7.52 6.81
N ARG A 76 2.02 7.63 6.96
CA ARG A 76 2.70 8.87 7.38
C ARG A 76 2.48 10.02 6.41
N MET A 77 2.53 9.76 5.10
CA MET A 77 2.29 10.77 4.07
C MET A 77 0.86 11.31 4.10
N ASN A 78 -0.13 10.41 4.17
CA ASN A 78 -1.54 10.79 4.25
C ASN A 78 -1.85 11.53 5.55
N GLU A 79 -1.21 11.13 6.65
CA GLU A 79 -1.34 11.82 7.93
C GLU A 79 -0.78 13.24 7.90
N LYS A 80 0.40 13.43 7.29
CA LYS A 80 0.99 14.76 7.08
C LYS A 80 0.09 15.63 6.18
N ARG A 81 -0.49 15.05 5.12
CA ARG A 81 -1.44 15.77 4.23
C ARG A 81 -2.71 16.16 4.98
N TYR A 82 -3.28 15.24 5.77
CA TYR A 82 -4.46 15.49 6.59
C TYR A 82 -4.23 16.62 7.61
N LYS A 83 -3.10 16.58 8.35
CA LYS A 83 -2.76 17.65 9.30
C LYS A 83 -2.62 19.01 8.63
N ARG A 84 -1.97 19.08 7.45
CA ARG A 84 -1.85 20.33 6.68
C ARG A 84 -3.20 20.89 6.25
N LEU A 85 -4.07 20.04 5.69
CA LEU A 85 -5.40 20.45 5.24
C LEU A 85 -6.35 20.82 6.38
N LYS A 86 -6.17 20.23 7.58
CA LYS A 86 -6.95 20.56 8.77
C LYS A 86 -6.42 21.80 9.51
N SER A 87 -5.11 22.04 9.48
CA SER A 87 -4.46 23.21 10.10
C SER A 87 -4.54 24.49 9.26
N GLY A 88 -4.78 24.38 7.95
CA GLY A 88 -5.08 25.52 7.07
C GLY A 88 -6.56 25.92 7.04
N LYS A 89 -7.35 25.44 8.00
CA LYS A 89 -8.70 25.94 8.30
C LYS A 89 -8.61 27.18 9.16
#